data_AF-A0A962WMX3-F1
#
_entry.id   AF-A0A962WMX3-F1
#
_cell.length_a   1.000
_cell.length_b   1.000
_cell.length_c   1.000
_cell.angle_alpha   90.00
_cell.angle_beta   90.00
_cell.angle_gamma   90.00
#
_symmetry.space_group_name_H-M   'P 1'
#
loop_
_entity.id
_entity.type
_entity.pdbx_description
1 polymer ?
#
loop_
_entity_poly.entity_id
_entity_poly.type
_entity_poly.pdbx_seq_one_letter_code
_entity_poly.pdbx_strand_id
1 'polypeptide(L)'
;MTSRTDPAAAAAAVYRAHAGDRDWLDAFSACLDRHRAGQALSRILAAWGLSQAEAARLFGVTRQALAKWLDRGPPAERAESIADLAAATDLLLHYLKRERIPAVVRRAAPALGGRSLLDLLGQGRSRAVLEACRDMFAFEHG
;
A
#
# COMPACT_ATOMS: atom_id res chain seq x y z
N MET A 1 19.97 -20.46 -11.56
CA MET A 1 19.70 -20.34 -10.11
C MET A 1 20.54 -19.21 -9.56
N THR A 2 20.01 -17.98 -9.54
CA THR A 2 20.67 -16.85 -8.88
C THR A 2 20.58 -17.08 -7.37
N SER A 3 21.71 -17.34 -6.71
CA SER A 3 21.76 -17.40 -5.25
C SER A 3 21.23 -16.09 -4.68
N ARG A 4 20.21 -16.19 -3.82
CA ARG A 4 19.64 -15.06 -3.10
C ARG A 4 20.70 -14.55 -2.13
N THR A 5 21.32 -13.41 -2.43
CA THR A 5 22.28 -12.77 -1.54
C THR A 5 21.65 -12.53 -0.17
N ASP A 6 22.37 -12.85 0.91
CA ASP A 6 21.96 -12.54 2.27
C ASP A 6 21.70 -11.02 2.41
N PRO A 7 20.51 -10.59 2.87
CA PRO A 7 20.18 -9.17 3.01
C PRO A 7 21.16 -8.39 3.89
N ALA A 8 21.68 -9.00 4.97
CA ALA A 8 22.62 -8.33 5.87
C ALA A 8 23.97 -8.10 5.17
N ALA A 9 24.49 -9.11 4.46
CA ALA A 9 25.69 -8.98 3.64
C ALA A 9 25.55 -7.92 2.54
N ALA A 10 24.40 -7.86 1.85
CA ALA A 10 24.13 -6.85 0.82
C ALA A 10 24.08 -5.44 1.40
N ALA A 11 23.37 -5.24 2.52
CA ALA A 11 23.30 -3.95 3.20
C ALA A 11 24.68 -3.49 3.68
N ALA A 12 25.48 -4.39 4.26
CA ALA A 12 26.84 -4.06 4.70
C ALA A 12 27.76 -3.69 3.52
N ALA A 13 27.59 -4.32 2.35
CA ALA A 13 28.34 -3.97 1.15
C ALA A 13 27.98 -2.57 0.64
N VAL A 14 26.68 -2.24 0.58
CA VAL A 14 26.20 -0.89 0.21
C VAL A 14 26.72 0.15 1.20
N TYR A 15 26.61 -0.11 2.51
CA TYR A 15 27.12 0.79 3.53
C TYR A 15 28.63 1.02 3.39
N ARG A 16 29.44 -0.05 3.26
CA ARG A 16 30.91 0.10 3.11
C ARG A 16 31.30 0.89 1.86
N ALA A 17 30.58 0.70 0.75
CA ALA A 17 30.84 1.44 -0.49
C ALA A 17 30.56 2.95 -0.36
N HIS A 18 29.68 3.35 0.56
CA HIS A 18 29.22 4.73 0.74
C HIS A 18 29.35 5.23 2.19
N ALA A 19 30.27 4.68 2.98
CA ALA A 19 30.31 4.87 4.45
C ALA A 19 30.56 6.33 4.88
N GLY A 20 31.10 7.17 4.00
CA GLY A 20 31.31 8.60 4.23
C GLY A 20 30.26 9.51 3.58
N ASP A 21 29.29 8.97 2.86
CA ASP A 21 28.30 9.72 2.09
C ASP A 21 26.90 9.48 2.64
N ARG A 22 26.57 10.23 3.70
CA ARG A 22 25.29 10.11 4.40
C ARG A 22 24.12 10.48 3.50
N ASP A 23 24.26 11.53 2.68
CA ASP A 23 23.21 12.00 1.79
C ASP A 23 22.87 10.94 0.74
N TRP A 24 23.88 10.24 0.22
CA TRP A 24 23.67 9.10 -0.67
C TRP A 24 22.93 7.95 0.02
N LEU A 25 23.30 7.59 1.26
CA LEU A 25 22.65 6.52 2.01
C LEU A 25 21.18 6.83 2.31
N ASP A 26 20.88 8.08 2.68
CA ASP A 26 19.52 8.56 2.91
C ASP A 26 18.70 8.53 1.61
N ALA A 27 19.29 8.98 0.49
CA ALA A 27 18.65 8.90 -0.83
C ALA A 27 18.41 7.45 -1.29
N PHE A 28 19.36 6.55 -1.03
CA PHE A 28 19.21 5.12 -1.33
C PHE A 28 18.05 4.50 -0.54
N SER A 29 17.97 4.78 0.78
CA SER A 29 16.86 4.31 1.61
C SER A 29 15.52 4.83 1.09
N ALA A 30 15.44 6.13 0.78
CA ALA A 30 14.22 6.73 0.24
C ALA A 30 13.78 6.10 -1.10
N CYS A 31 14.72 5.79 -1.99
CA CYS A 31 14.44 5.06 -3.23
C CYS A 31 13.93 3.64 -2.96
N LEU A 32 14.55 2.90 -2.03
CA LEU A 32 14.13 1.56 -1.66
C LEU A 32 12.71 1.54 -1.07
N ASP A 33 12.39 2.51 -0.22
CA ASP A 33 11.07 2.64 0.39
C ASP A 33 9.99 2.99 -0.63
N ARG A 34 10.30 3.83 -1.64
CA ARG A 34 9.39 4.04 -2.78
C ARG A 34 9.12 2.75 -3.53
N HIS A 35 10.15 1.95 -3.84
CA HIS A 35 9.94 0.68 -4.52
C HIS A 35 9.06 -0.28 -3.71
N ARG A 36 9.26 -0.36 -2.38
CA ARG A 36 8.41 -1.14 -1.48
C ARG A 36 6.96 -0.64 -1.50
N ALA A 37 6.74 0.67 -1.48
CA ALA A 37 5.40 1.25 -1.59
C ALA A 37 4.73 0.93 -2.95
N GLY A 38 5.47 0.90 -4.05
CA GLY A 38 4.96 0.47 -5.36
C GLY A 38 4.52 -1.00 -5.38
N GLN A 39 5.29 -1.89 -4.73
CA GLN A 39 4.92 -3.30 -4.56
C GLN A 39 3.68 -3.46 -3.67
N ALA A 40 3.61 -2.71 -2.57
CA ALA A 40 2.44 -2.68 -1.69
C ALA A 40 1.19 -2.22 -2.44
N LEU A 41 1.29 -1.14 -3.22
CA LEU A 41 0.21 -0.65 -4.09
C LEU A 41 -0.25 -1.74 -5.06
N SER A 42 0.69 -2.42 -5.74
CA SER A 42 0.36 -3.53 -6.65
C SER A 42 -0.42 -4.65 -5.95
N ARG A 43 -0.02 -5.00 -4.72
CA ARG A 43 -0.70 -6.00 -3.89
C ARG A 43 -2.11 -5.56 -3.48
N ILE A 44 -2.27 -4.29 -3.07
CA ILE A 44 -3.56 -3.70 -2.71
C ILE A 44 -4.52 -3.79 -3.90
N LEU A 45 -4.10 -3.33 -5.08
CA LEU A 45 -4.92 -3.38 -6.31
C LEU A 45 -5.37 -4.81 -6.63
N ALA A 46 -4.45 -5.76 -6.53
CA ALA A 46 -4.73 -7.16 -6.79
C ALA A 46 -5.64 -7.82 -5.73
N ALA A 47 -5.56 -7.41 -4.46
CA ALA A 47 -6.43 -7.92 -3.40
C ALA A 47 -7.84 -7.33 -3.50
N TRP A 48 -7.95 -6.05 -3.86
CA TRP A 48 -9.23 -5.32 -3.93
C TRP A 48 -9.93 -5.49 -5.28
N GLY A 49 -9.28 -6.15 -6.24
CA GLY A 49 -9.79 -6.36 -7.59
C GLY A 49 -9.98 -5.04 -8.32
N LEU A 50 -9.01 -4.13 -8.23
CA LEU A 50 -9.04 -2.83 -8.89
C LEU A 50 -8.26 -2.89 -10.20
N SER A 51 -8.88 -2.40 -11.28
CA SER A 51 -8.13 -2.05 -12.48
C SER A 51 -7.27 -0.81 -12.25
N GLN A 52 -6.22 -0.63 -13.07
CA GLN A 52 -5.43 0.60 -13.02
C GLN A 52 -6.26 1.85 -13.30
N ALA A 53 -7.31 1.75 -14.12
CA ALA A 53 -8.19 2.88 -14.41
C ALA A 53 -9.04 3.28 -13.20
N GLU A 54 -9.59 2.30 -12.48
CA GLU A 54 -10.33 2.55 -11.23
C GLU A 54 -9.42 3.10 -10.15
N ALA A 55 -8.26 2.47 -9.92
CA ALA A 55 -7.31 2.92 -8.93
C ALA A 55 -6.84 4.36 -9.23
N ALA A 56 -6.55 4.70 -10.48
CA ALA A 56 -6.14 6.05 -10.86
C ALA A 56 -7.21 7.09 -10.49
N ARG A 57 -8.49 6.79 -10.74
CA ARG A 57 -9.61 7.65 -10.31
C ARG A 57 -9.68 7.80 -8.79
N LEU A 58 -9.57 6.69 -8.05
CA LEU A 58 -9.61 6.70 -6.58
C LEU A 58 -8.47 7.51 -5.96
N PHE A 59 -7.28 7.47 -6.56
CA PHE A 59 -6.13 8.27 -6.11
C PHE A 59 -6.13 9.71 -6.65
N GLY A 60 -7.09 10.08 -7.50
CA GLY A 60 -7.15 11.41 -8.12
C GLY A 60 -6.00 11.69 -9.08
N VAL A 61 -5.50 10.67 -9.77
CA VAL A 61 -4.35 10.78 -10.69
C VAL A 61 -4.69 10.22 -12.08
N THR A 62 -3.83 10.50 -13.06
CA THR A 62 -3.97 9.88 -14.38
C THR A 62 -3.56 8.41 -14.36
N ARG A 63 -4.09 7.61 -15.29
CA ARG A 63 -3.67 6.20 -15.46
C ARG A 63 -2.17 6.08 -15.71
N GLN A 64 -1.58 7.01 -16.46
CA GLN A 64 -0.14 7.02 -16.72
C GLN A 64 0.68 7.33 -15.47
N ALA A 65 0.21 8.25 -14.62
CA ALA A 65 0.86 8.53 -13.33
C ALA A 65 0.81 7.30 -12.42
N LEU A 66 -0.35 6.62 -12.34
CA LEU A 66 -0.46 5.38 -11.58
C LEU A 66 0.47 4.27 -12.12
N ALA A 67 0.56 4.11 -13.44
CA ALA A 67 1.48 3.14 -14.04
C ALA A 67 2.94 3.43 -13.65
N LYS A 68 3.35 4.70 -13.62
CA LYS A 68 4.68 5.10 -13.12
C LYS A 68 4.86 4.79 -11.64
N TRP A 69 3.81 4.93 -10.82
CA TRP A 69 3.89 4.58 -9.39
C TRP A 69 4.07 3.09 -9.17
N LEU A 70 3.45 2.24 -9.99
CA LEU A 70 3.61 0.79 -9.90
C LEU A 70 5.02 0.34 -10.32
N ASP A 71 5.65 1.04 -11.26
CA ASP A 71 7.01 0.77 -11.75
C ASP A 71 8.09 1.30 -10.78
N ARG A 72 7.98 2.57 -10.38
CA ARG A 72 9.06 3.32 -9.69
C ARG A 72 8.76 3.66 -8.24
N GLY A 73 7.59 3.28 -7.76
CA GLY A 73 7.06 3.71 -6.49
C GLY A 73 6.30 5.04 -6.58
N PRO A 74 5.32 5.25 -5.69
CA PRO A 74 4.60 6.50 -5.59
C PRO A 74 5.50 7.61 -4.99
N PRO A 75 5.12 8.90 -5.17
CA PRO A 75 5.75 10.02 -4.49
C PRO A 75 5.74 9.87 -2.96
N ALA A 76 6.68 10.53 -2.28
CA ALA A 76 6.88 10.39 -0.84
C ALA A 76 5.65 10.82 -0.03
N GLU A 77 4.96 11.87 -0.48
CA GLU A 77 3.72 12.38 0.10
C GLU A 77 2.54 11.38 0.03
N ARG A 78 2.68 10.28 -0.71
CA ARG A 78 1.70 9.18 -0.76
C ARG A 78 2.08 7.99 0.12
N ALA A 79 3.26 7.98 0.72
CA ALA A 79 3.76 6.84 1.50
C ALA A 79 2.82 6.46 2.66
N GLU A 80 2.37 7.44 3.44
CA GLU A 80 1.43 7.22 4.55
C GLU A 80 0.11 6.60 4.06
N SER A 81 -0.45 7.15 2.97
CA SER A 81 -1.69 6.64 2.40
C SER A 81 -1.57 5.18 1.91
N ILE A 82 -0.44 4.83 1.29
CA ILE A 82 -0.17 3.44 0.88
C ILE A 82 0.05 2.53 2.08
N ALA A 83 0.72 3.00 3.12
CA ALA A 83 0.93 2.23 4.35
C ALA A 83 -0.39 1.92 5.06
N ASP A 84 -1.29 2.90 5.19
CA ASP A 84 -2.63 2.70 5.73
C ASP A 84 -3.41 1.63 4.96
N LEU A 85 -3.40 1.73 3.63
CA LEU A 85 -4.10 0.79 2.76
C LEU A 85 -3.47 -0.61 2.78
N ALA A 86 -2.15 -0.71 2.93
CA ALA A 86 -1.45 -1.97 3.07
C ALA A 86 -1.87 -2.67 4.36
N ALA A 87 -1.87 -1.95 5.48
CA ALA A 87 -2.33 -2.45 6.77
C ALA A 87 -3.82 -2.85 6.74
N ALA A 88 -4.68 -2.03 6.10
CA ALA A 88 -6.09 -2.37 5.91
C ALA A 88 -6.25 -3.64 5.07
N THR A 89 -5.44 -3.80 4.04
CA THR A 89 -5.43 -5.00 3.19
C THR A 89 -4.95 -6.23 3.95
N ASP A 90 -3.97 -6.10 4.85
CA ASP A 90 -3.51 -7.20 5.69
C ASP A 90 -4.61 -7.69 6.64
N LEU A 91 -5.36 -6.78 7.27
CA LEU A 91 -6.54 -7.13 8.07
C LEU A 91 -7.59 -7.88 7.23
N LEU A 92 -7.90 -7.36 6.05
CA LEU A 92 -8.88 -8.00 5.16
C LEU A 92 -8.42 -9.40 4.71
N LEU A 93 -7.13 -9.58 4.39
CA LEU A 93 -6.59 -10.88 3.99
C LEU A 93 -6.49 -11.86 5.16
N HIS A 94 -6.32 -11.37 6.38
CA HIS A 94 -6.30 -12.19 7.57
C HIS A 94 -7.70 -12.78 7.85
N TYR A 95 -8.74 -11.95 7.71
CA TYR A 95 -10.11 -12.33 8.09
C TYR A 95 -11.00 -12.83 6.96
N LEU A 96 -10.69 -12.47 5.72
CA LEU A 96 -11.53 -12.77 4.56
C LEU A 96 -10.76 -13.61 3.55
N LYS A 97 -11.49 -14.52 2.90
CA LYS A 97 -11.00 -15.14 1.67
C LYS A 97 -10.75 -14.05 0.63
N ARG A 98 -9.63 -14.13 -0.09
CA ARG A 98 -9.20 -13.13 -1.07
C ARG A 98 -10.27 -12.78 -2.09
N GLU A 99 -11.06 -13.76 -2.53
CA GLU A 99 -12.13 -13.60 -3.53
C GLU A 99 -13.32 -12.78 -3.02
N ARG A 100 -13.45 -12.63 -1.70
CA ARG A 100 -14.52 -11.84 -1.06
C ARG A 100 -14.16 -10.37 -0.92
N ILE A 101 -12.86 -10.04 -0.85
CA ILE A 101 -12.38 -8.68 -0.61
C ILE A 101 -12.94 -7.67 -1.63
N PRO A 102 -12.96 -7.94 -2.96
CA PRO A 102 -13.50 -6.99 -3.94
C PRO A 102 -14.95 -6.58 -3.68
N ALA A 103 -15.78 -7.52 -3.20
CA ALA A 103 -17.18 -7.24 -2.86
C ALA A 103 -17.29 -6.45 -1.54
N VAL A 104 -16.47 -6.80 -0.54
CA VAL A 104 -16.46 -6.10 0.77
C VAL A 104 -16.06 -4.64 0.62
N VAL A 105 -14.97 -4.34 -0.09
CA VAL A 105 -14.47 -2.96 -0.21
C VAL A 105 -15.41 -2.04 -0.98
N ARG A 106 -16.27 -2.59 -1.85
CA ARG A 106 -17.28 -1.87 -2.64
C ARG A 106 -18.63 -1.74 -1.95
N ARG A 107 -18.91 -2.55 -0.92
CA ARG A 107 -20.21 -2.57 -0.27
C ARG A 107 -20.37 -1.35 0.64
N ALA A 108 -21.42 -0.58 0.39
CA ALA A 108 -21.86 0.47 1.30
C ALA A 108 -22.23 -0.11 2.67
N ALA A 109 -21.81 0.54 3.75
CA ALA A 109 -22.09 0.09 5.11
C ALA A 109 -22.76 1.21 5.93
N PRO A 110 -23.84 0.92 6.69
CA PRO A 110 -24.45 1.90 7.59
C PRO A 110 -23.47 2.51 8.59
N ALA A 111 -22.55 1.70 9.13
CA ALA A 111 -21.50 2.14 10.05
C ALA A 111 -20.55 3.19 9.44
N LEU A 112 -20.45 3.27 8.11
CA LEU A 112 -19.64 4.25 7.39
C LEU A 112 -20.46 5.44 6.86
N GLY A 113 -21.73 5.56 7.30
CA GLY A 113 -22.68 6.55 6.82
C GLY A 113 -23.15 6.25 5.39
N GLY A 114 -23.35 4.97 5.05
CA GLY A 114 -23.76 4.54 3.71
C GLY A 114 -22.64 4.55 2.66
N ARG A 115 -21.39 4.78 3.07
CA ARG A 115 -20.21 4.73 2.20
C ARG A 115 -19.57 3.36 2.20
N SER A 116 -18.82 3.07 1.14
CA SER A 116 -17.90 1.93 1.05
C SER A 116 -16.47 2.33 1.44
N LEU A 117 -15.58 1.35 1.59
CA LEU A 117 -14.15 1.61 1.81
C LEU A 117 -13.53 2.30 0.57
N LEU A 118 -14.00 1.97 -0.64
CA LEU A 118 -13.56 2.68 -1.86
C LEU A 118 -14.01 4.14 -1.87
N ASP A 119 -15.19 4.48 -1.35
CA ASP A 119 -15.64 5.87 -1.28
C ASP A 119 -14.77 6.70 -0.33
N LEU A 120 -14.37 6.11 0.80
CA LEU A 120 -13.43 6.75 1.73
C LEU A 120 -12.06 6.96 1.08
N LEU A 121 -11.56 5.97 0.34
CA LEU A 121 -10.31 6.10 -0.42
C LEU A 121 -10.43 7.20 -1.50
N GLY A 122 -11.52 7.23 -2.26
CA GLY A 122 -11.78 8.25 -3.28
C GLY A 122 -11.84 9.67 -2.71
N GLN A 123 -12.12 9.82 -1.42
CA GLN A 123 -12.08 11.09 -0.67
C GLN A 123 -10.70 11.41 -0.09
N GLY A 124 -9.67 10.60 -0.38
CA GLY A 124 -8.32 10.74 0.17
C GLY A 124 -8.21 10.34 1.65
N ARG A 125 -9.19 9.62 2.20
CA ARG A 125 -9.27 9.28 3.64
C ARG A 125 -8.71 7.89 3.94
N SER A 126 -7.46 7.62 3.57
CA SER A 126 -6.82 6.30 3.77
C SER A 126 -6.81 5.84 5.22
N ARG A 127 -6.55 6.76 6.16
CA ARG A 127 -6.59 6.44 7.58
C ARG A 127 -7.97 5.99 8.05
N ALA A 128 -9.04 6.63 7.56
CA ALA A 128 -10.41 6.23 7.87
C ALA A 128 -10.75 4.85 7.29
N VAL A 129 -10.13 4.44 6.18
CA VAL A 129 -10.25 3.07 5.66
C VAL A 129 -9.63 2.07 6.63
N LEU A 130 -8.42 2.34 7.12
CA LEU A 130 -7.75 1.47 8.08
C LEU A 130 -8.54 1.34 9.39
N GLU A 131 -9.02 2.46 9.92
CA GLU A 131 -9.87 2.50 11.11
C GLU A 131 -11.15 1.69 10.90
N ALA A 132 -11.84 1.88 9.78
CA ALA A 132 -13.02 1.07 9.44
C ALA A 132 -12.72 -0.43 9.38
N CYS A 133 -11.58 -0.84 8.81
CA CYS A 133 -11.17 -2.25 8.81
C CYS A 133 -10.89 -2.77 10.23
N ARG A 134 -10.28 -1.96 11.11
CA ARG A 134 -10.05 -2.35 12.52
C ARG A 134 -11.37 -2.52 13.25
N ASP A 135 -12.29 -1.57 13.10
CA ASP A 135 -13.61 -1.60 13.74
C ASP A 135 -14.44 -2.80 13.26
N MET A 136 -14.34 -3.15 11.98
CA MET A 136 -14.99 -4.33 11.39
C MET A 136 -14.61 -5.64 12.10
N PHE A 137 -13.40 -5.75 12.65
CA PHE A 137 -12.87 -6.97 13.28
C PHE A 137 -12.52 -6.77 14.76
N ALA A 138 -12.95 -5.67 15.38
CA ALA A 138 -12.63 -5.33 16.76
C ALA A 138 -13.14 -6.34 17.80
N PHE A 139 -14.13 -7.17 17.43
CA PHE A 139 -14.73 -8.19 18.29
C PHE A 139 -13.81 -9.37 18.63
N GLU A 140 -12.62 -9.50 18.03
CA GLU A 140 -11.69 -10.59 18.31
C GLU A 140 -10.70 -10.33 19.45
N HIS A 141 -10.76 -9.17 20.10
CA HIS A 141 -9.97 -8.87 21.30
C HIS A 141 -10.79 -9.00 22.60
N GLY A 142 -11.97 -9.64 22.54
CA GLY A 142 -12.88 -9.85 23.67
C GLY A 142 -12.97 -11.30 24.10
#